data_AF-A0AAD6K352-F1
#
_entry.id   AF-A0AAD6K352-F1
#
_cell.length_a   1.000
_cell.length_b   1.000
_cell.length_c   1.000
_cell.angle_alpha   90.00
_cell.angle_beta   90.00
_cell.angle_gamma   90.00
#
_symmetry.space_group_name_H-M   'P 1'
#
loop_
_entity.id
_entity.type
_entity.pdbx_description
1 polymer ?
#
loop_
_entity_poly.entity_id
_entity_poly.type
_entity_poly.pdbx_seq_one_letter_code
_entity_poly.pdbx_strand_id
1 'polypeptide(L)'
;MKVKVEHVLERGTVGDQYITSDQEREAFNKWSSNFTRQDHPAVIQVLLDASKDKDVDGYLMPNLIYISREKNKSSPHHFKAGALNALIRVSGSMTNAPLVLALDCDFRSNDPRTPQRVLCYLCDPATPPNLAFVQFPQLFQGINTSDIYNAEYKRLFQINMLGFDGVSGPSYVGTGCFFRRRSFFGCPTSLISPEIPELAPDYVVDKPIQSQSILSLAHRVAGCNYENQTNWGSKIGLRYGSLVEDYYTGFRLHCEGWKSVFCNPERPAFFGDVPTGFIDALNQQKRWAVGLLEVAFSKYSPATYGVRTMGPLMGLGYAQAAFWPIWSIPITTYAFLPQLALLNKVYIFPKGRNRKLQINQGAKI
;
A
#
# COMPACT_ATOMS: atom_id res chain seq x y z
N MET A 1 -9.11 -17.67 25.06
CA MET A 1 -8.40 -17.42 23.78
C MET A 1 -7.09 -16.64 23.98
N LYS A 2 -7.11 -15.41 24.53
CA LYS A 2 -5.92 -14.57 24.73
C LYS A 2 -4.73 -15.31 25.38
N VAL A 3 -4.94 -15.93 26.53
CA VAL A 3 -3.91 -16.72 27.25
C VAL A 3 -3.31 -17.85 26.40
N LYS A 4 -4.14 -18.55 25.60
CA LYS A 4 -3.68 -19.60 24.68
C LYS A 4 -2.71 -19.02 23.64
N VAL A 5 -3.08 -17.88 23.05
CA VAL A 5 -2.25 -17.20 22.05
C VAL A 5 -0.94 -16.68 22.66
N GLU A 6 -1.00 -16.03 23.82
CA GLU A 6 0.18 -15.53 24.55
C GLU A 6 1.15 -16.66 24.86
N HIS A 7 0.67 -17.79 25.37
CA HIS A 7 1.53 -18.93 25.68
C HIS A 7 2.15 -19.58 24.42
N VAL A 8 1.45 -19.61 23.29
CA VAL A 8 2.02 -20.06 22.01
C VAL A 8 3.10 -19.09 21.52
N LEU A 9 2.88 -17.78 21.65
CA LEU A 9 3.86 -16.76 21.29
C LEU A 9 5.12 -16.83 22.14
N GLU A 10 4.97 -17.04 23.46
CA GLU A 10 6.09 -17.21 24.39
C GLU A 10 6.92 -18.47 24.09
N ARG A 11 6.25 -19.58 23.74
CA ARG A 11 6.93 -20.83 23.37
C ARG A 11 7.54 -20.81 21.97
N GLY A 12 6.98 -20.00 21.06
CA GLY A 12 7.33 -20.00 19.64
C GLY A 12 6.84 -21.22 18.87
N THR A 13 6.05 -22.11 19.49
CA THR A 13 5.50 -23.32 18.87
C THR A 13 4.11 -23.64 19.41
N VAL A 14 3.30 -24.34 18.61
CA VAL A 14 1.99 -24.85 19.03
C VAL A 14 2.19 -26.23 19.64
N GLY A 15 2.00 -26.36 20.95
CA GLY A 15 2.07 -27.66 21.63
C GLY A 15 0.86 -28.54 21.33
N ASP A 16 1.04 -29.86 21.41
CA ASP A 16 -0.01 -30.86 21.11
C ASP A 16 -1.30 -30.65 21.92
N GLN A 17 -1.19 -30.11 23.14
CA GLN A 17 -2.33 -29.79 23.99
C GLN A 17 -3.29 -28.74 23.39
N TYR A 18 -2.85 -28.02 22.34
CA TYR A 18 -3.62 -26.99 21.66
C TYR A 18 -4.19 -27.42 20.32
N ILE A 19 -3.80 -28.60 19.83
CA ILE A 19 -4.26 -29.22 18.59
C ILE A 19 -5.41 -30.15 18.96
N THR A 20 -6.61 -29.76 18.56
CA THR A 20 -7.87 -30.39 18.97
C THR A 20 -8.51 -31.24 17.88
N SER A 21 -8.03 -31.13 16.63
CA SER A 21 -8.53 -31.91 15.50
C SER A 21 -7.41 -32.43 14.59
N ASP A 22 -7.70 -33.51 13.87
CA ASP A 22 -6.79 -34.05 12.85
C ASP A 22 -6.54 -33.05 11.71
N GLN A 23 -7.53 -32.20 11.39
CA GLN A 23 -7.38 -31.13 10.41
C GLN A 23 -6.39 -30.06 10.87
N GLU A 24 -6.43 -29.65 12.15
CA GLU A 24 -5.44 -28.74 12.71
C GLU A 24 -4.04 -29.38 12.67
N ARG A 25 -3.95 -30.66 13.02
CA ARG A 25 -2.69 -31.42 12.97
C ARG A 25 -2.13 -31.48 11.54
N GLU A 26 -2.96 -31.79 10.55
CA GLU A 26 -2.57 -31.79 9.14
C GLU A 26 -2.09 -30.42 8.67
N ALA A 27 -2.78 -29.34 9.06
CA ALA A 27 -2.40 -27.98 8.73
C ALA A 27 -1.02 -27.60 9.29
N PHE A 28 -0.72 -27.97 10.54
CA PHE A 28 0.59 -27.74 11.15
C PHE A 28 1.68 -28.66 10.57
N ASN A 29 1.35 -29.90 10.22
CA ASN A 29 2.30 -30.85 9.61
C ASN A 29 2.80 -30.42 8.22
N LYS A 30 2.13 -29.47 7.55
CA LYS A 30 2.65 -28.84 6.32
C LYS A 30 3.94 -28.07 6.54
N TRP A 31 4.22 -27.67 7.79
CA TRP A 31 5.44 -26.96 8.17
C TRP A 31 6.52 -27.94 8.62
N SER A 32 7.62 -27.98 7.89
CA SER A 32 8.80 -28.80 8.22
C SER A 32 9.83 -27.99 9.01
N SER A 33 10.56 -28.64 9.91
CA SER A 33 11.71 -28.07 10.62
C SER A 33 12.82 -27.58 9.68
N ASN A 34 12.86 -28.09 8.45
CA ASN A 34 13.87 -27.72 7.45
C ASN A 34 13.54 -26.41 6.72
N PHE A 35 12.32 -25.88 6.89
CA PHE A 35 11.92 -24.63 6.26
C PHE A 35 12.62 -23.44 6.91
N THR A 36 13.12 -22.53 6.08
CA THR A 36 13.72 -21.28 6.55
C THR A 36 12.92 -20.10 6.03
N ARG A 37 13.09 -18.91 6.63
CA ARG A 37 12.43 -17.68 6.15
C ARG A 37 12.68 -17.37 4.65
N GLN A 38 13.77 -17.89 4.09
CA GLN A 38 14.22 -17.62 2.72
C GLN A 38 14.06 -18.81 1.77
N ASP A 39 13.71 -19.99 2.29
CA ASP A 39 13.70 -21.23 1.53
C ASP A 39 12.64 -22.19 2.09
N HIS A 40 11.50 -22.25 1.41
CA HIS A 40 10.38 -23.13 1.73
C HIS A 40 9.39 -23.17 0.55
N PRO A 41 8.67 -24.30 0.34
CA PRO A 41 7.62 -24.38 -0.65
C PRO A 41 6.42 -23.50 -0.27
N ALA A 42 5.51 -23.29 -1.23
CA ALA A 42 4.24 -22.63 -0.96
C ALA A 42 3.37 -23.49 -0.02
N VAL A 43 2.84 -22.88 1.04
CA VAL A 43 1.90 -23.51 1.97
C VAL A 43 0.55 -22.80 1.84
N ILE A 44 -0.47 -23.54 1.43
CA ILE A 44 -1.85 -23.05 1.32
C ILE A 44 -2.74 -23.93 2.17
N GLN A 45 -3.57 -23.30 3.00
CA GLN A 45 -4.52 -23.98 3.87
C GLN A 45 -5.86 -23.22 3.87
N VAL A 46 -6.93 -23.93 3.54
CA VAL A 46 -8.30 -23.45 3.78
C VAL A 46 -8.61 -23.72 5.25
N LEU A 47 -8.77 -22.65 6.03
CA LEU A 47 -9.07 -22.68 7.46
C LEU A 47 -10.57 -22.62 7.72
N LEU A 48 -11.32 -21.89 6.89
CA LEU A 48 -12.78 -21.87 6.87
C LEU A 48 -13.25 -21.97 5.41
N ASP A 49 -14.23 -22.81 5.14
CA ASP A 49 -14.90 -23.03 3.86
C ASP A 49 -16.37 -22.62 3.96
N ALA A 50 -16.76 -21.60 3.21
CA ALA A 50 -18.11 -21.02 3.22
C ALA A 50 -19.20 -21.96 2.71
N SER A 51 -18.84 -23.11 2.13
CA SER A 51 -19.79 -24.14 1.76
C SER A 51 -20.08 -25.14 2.90
N LYS A 52 -19.27 -25.15 3.96
CA LYS A 52 -19.28 -26.19 5.00
C LYS A 52 -19.35 -25.62 6.42
N ASP A 53 -18.47 -24.68 6.73
CA ASP A 53 -18.24 -24.21 8.09
C ASP A 53 -19.30 -23.20 8.52
N LYS A 54 -19.82 -23.40 9.74
CA LYS A 54 -20.90 -22.60 10.32
C LYS A 54 -20.51 -22.04 11.68
N ASP A 55 -21.09 -20.90 12.05
CA ASP A 55 -21.01 -20.38 13.40
C ASP A 55 -21.90 -21.15 14.39
N VAL A 56 -21.90 -20.71 15.65
CA VAL A 56 -22.70 -21.32 16.72
C VAL A 56 -24.21 -21.24 16.49
N ASP A 57 -24.65 -20.26 15.69
CA ASP A 57 -26.05 -20.03 15.34
C ASP A 57 -26.45 -20.74 14.03
N GLY A 58 -25.50 -21.43 13.39
CA GLY A 58 -25.70 -22.21 12.17
C GLY A 58 -25.57 -21.42 10.87
N TYR A 59 -25.12 -20.17 10.91
CA TYR A 59 -24.85 -19.36 9.72
C TYR A 59 -23.49 -19.71 9.10
N LEU A 60 -23.42 -19.71 7.77
CA LEU A 60 -22.19 -20.02 7.05
C LEU A 60 -21.12 -18.95 7.30
N MET A 61 -19.89 -19.40 7.55
CA MET A 61 -18.73 -18.54 7.77
C MET A 61 -18.04 -18.17 6.46
N PRO A 62 -17.46 -16.96 6.31
CA PRO A 62 -16.69 -16.61 5.12
C PRO A 62 -15.45 -17.51 4.95
N ASN A 63 -15.02 -17.70 3.69
CA ASN A 63 -13.77 -18.39 3.40
C ASN A 63 -12.58 -17.71 4.10
N LEU A 64 -11.79 -18.49 4.82
CA LEU A 64 -10.52 -18.04 5.40
C LEU A 64 -9.40 -18.91 4.85
N ILE A 65 -8.49 -18.32 4.09
CA ILE A 65 -7.42 -19.05 3.39
C ILE A 65 -6.08 -18.49 3.86
N TYR A 66 -5.27 -19.34 4.48
CA TYR A 66 -3.89 -19.03 4.83
C TYR A 66 -2.98 -19.32 3.63
N ILE A 67 -2.11 -18.36 3.30
CA ILE A 67 -1.19 -18.46 2.18
C ILE A 67 0.20 -18.02 2.63
N SER A 68 1.17 -18.92 2.52
CA SER A 68 2.59 -18.63 2.51
C SER A 68 3.11 -18.94 1.12
N ARG A 69 3.51 -17.91 0.36
CA ARG A 69 4.09 -18.10 -0.98
C ARG A 69 5.44 -18.81 -0.91
N GLU A 70 5.81 -19.51 -1.97
CA GLU A 70 7.13 -20.15 -2.04
C GLU A 70 8.25 -19.10 -1.96
N LYS A 71 9.34 -19.45 -1.29
CA LYS A 71 10.57 -18.67 -1.30
C LYS A 71 11.75 -19.56 -1.62
N ASN A 72 12.67 -18.99 -2.38
CA ASN A 72 13.92 -19.60 -2.75
C ASN A 72 15.01 -18.51 -2.71
N LYS A 73 16.20 -18.85 -2.19
CA LYS A 73 17.34 -17.92 -2.08
C LYS A 73 17.78 -17.35 -3.42
N SER A 74 17.55 -18.07 -4.51
CA SER A 74 17.94 -17.69 -5.88
C SER A 74 16.91 -16.79 -6.56
N SER A 75 15.75 -16.52 -5.96
CA SER A 75 14.66 -15.75 -6.57
C SER A 75 14.36 -14.47 -5.78
N PRO A 76 14.31 -13.30 -6.43
CA PRO A 76 13.89 -12.06 -5.77
C PRO A 76 12.43 -12.15 -5.35
N HIS A 77 12.11 -11.73 -4.13
CA HIS A 77 10.76 -11.88 -3.58
C HIS A 77 9.97 -10.56 -3.50
N HIS A 78 10.58 -9.41 -3.82
CA HIS A 78 9.88 -8.11 -3.91
C HIS A 78 9.04 -7.72 -2.67
N PHE A 79 9.51 -8.08 -1.47
CA PHE A 79 8.92 -7.71 -0.17
C PHE A 79 7.38 -7.80 -0.14
N LYS A 80 6.69 -6.70 0.20
CA LYS A 80 5.22 -6.61 0.32
C LYS A 80 4.54 -6.72 -1.04
N ALA A 81 5.04 -6.02 -2.06
CA ALA A 81 4.49 -6.06 -3.43
C ALA A 81 4.37 -7.49 -3.97
N GLY A 82 5.43 -8.30 -3.82
CA GLY A 82 5.41 -9.69 -4.28
C GLY A 82 4.49 -10.59 -3.47
N ALA A 83 4.29 -10.29 -2.17
CA ALA A 83 3.33 -11.03 -1.35
C ALA A 83 1.90 -10.71 -1.80
N LEU A 84 1.58 -9.44 -2.03
CA LEU A 84 0.28 -9.01 -2.55
C LEU A 84 0.01 -9.59 -3.95
N ASN A 85 1.01 -9.63 -4.83
CA ASN A 85 0.85 -10.24 -6.16
C ASN A 85 0.59 -11.74 -6.08
N ALA A 86 1.29 -12.48 -5.21
CA ALA A 86 0.99 -13.89 -4.97
C ALA A 86 -0.44 -14.09 -4.42
N LEU A 87 -0.89 -13.22 -3.50
CA LEU A 87 -2.27 -13.25 -2.99
C LEU A 87 -3.30 -12.96 -4.09
N ILE A 88 -3.05 -12.00 -4.98
CA ILE A 88 -3.96 -11.70 -6.10
C ILE A 88 -4.10 -12.92 -7.02
N ARG A 89 -2.99 -13.61 -7.33
CA ARG A 89 -2.99 -14.81 -8.17
C ARG A 89 -3.72 -15.98 -7.52
N VAL A 90 -3.38 -16.31 -6.28
CA VAL A 90 -4.04 -17.41 -5.55
C VAL A 90 -5.52 -17.11 -5.36
N SER A 91 -5.87 -15.87 -5.01
CA SER A 91 -7.26 -15.44 -4.95
C SER A 91 -7.96 -15.59 -6.30
N GLY A 92 -7.27 -15.26 -7.40
CA GLY A 92 -7.76 -15.44 -8.78
C GLY A 92 -8.07 -16.89 -9.12
N SER A 93 -7.23 -17.85 -8.70
CA SER A 93 -7.49 -19.27 -8.96
C SER A 93 -8.58 -19.86 -8.07
N MET A 94 -8.81 -19.32 -6.86
CA MET A 94 -9.72 -19.92 -5.87
C MET A 94 -11.11 -19.30 -5.85
N THR A 95 -11.22 -17.97 -5.90
CA THR A 95 -12.50 -17.24 -5.69
C THR A 95 -12.75 -16.16 -6.73
N ASN A 96 -11.69 -15.66 -7.37
CA ASN A 96 -11.64 -14.58 -8.34
C ASN A 96 -12.55 -13.37 -8.06
N ALA A 97 -12.64 -12.96 -6.80
CA ALA A 97 -13.51 -11.83 -6.42
C ALA A 97 -13.16 -10.55 -7.19
N PRO A 98 -14.12 -9.82 -7.77
CA PRO A 98 -13.87 -8.64 -8.61
C PRO A 98 -13.34 -7.45 -7.80
N LEU A 99 -13.47 -7.48 -6.47
CA LEU A 99 -12.99 -6.47 -5.56
C LEU A 99 -11.91 -7.06 -4.65
N VAL A 100 -10.85 -6.29 -4.40
CA VAL A 100 -9.72 -6.69 -3.56
C VAL A 100 -9.44 -5.58 -2.55
N LEU A 101 -9.55 -5.88 -1.26
CA LEU A 101 -9.14 -4.98 -0.19
C LEU A 101 -7.67 -5.22 0.16
N ALA A 102 -6.86 -4.18 0.08
CA ALA A 102 -5.52 -4.16 0.68
C ALA A 102 -5.62 -3.57 2.10
N LEU A 103 -5.24 -4.35 3.11
CA LEU A 103 -5.27 -3.97 4.52
C LEU A 103 -4.02 -4.49 5.23
N ASP A 104 -3.33 -3.62 5.95
CA ASP A 104 -2.17 -3.98 6.77
C ASP A 104 -2.58 -4.58 8.12
N CYS A 105 -1.67 -5.35 8.75
CA CYS A 105 -1.94 -6.08 9.98
C CYS A 105 -2.11 -5.19 11.22
N ASP A 106 -1.60 -3.97 11.18
CA ASP A 106 -1.75 -2.93 12.19
C ASP A 106 -3.02 -2.09 11.95
N PHE A 107 -3.81 -2.39 10.91
CA PHE A 107 -5.09 -1.74 10.64
C PHE A 107 -6.27 -2.70 10.87
N ARG A 108 -7.29 -2.22 11.58
CA ARG A 108 -8.57 -2.92 11.76
C ARG A 108 -9.71 -2.25 11.00
N SER A 109 -10.67 -3.05 10.55
CA SER A 109 -11.96 -2.56 10.06
C SER A 109 -12.81 -2.06 11.23
N ASN A 110 -13.44 -0.89 11.06
CA ASN A 110 -14.22 -0.21 12.09
C ASN A 110 -15.68 0.08 11.70
N ASP A 111 -15.98 0.43 10.44
CA ASP A 111 -17.37 0.60 9.98
C ASP A 111 -17.81 -0.64 9.17
N PRO A 112 -18.76 -1.45 9.65
CA PRO A 112 -19.25 -2.62 8.91
C PRO A 112 -19.97 -2.26 7.61
N ARG A 113 -20.37 -0.99 7.42
CA ARG A 113 -20.98 -0.50 6.17
C ARG A 113 -19.96 -0.15 5.10
N THR A 114 -18.66 -0.24 5.40
CA THR A 114 -17.59 0.11 4.45
C THR A 114 -17.72 -0.63 3.11
N PRO A 115 -17.94 -1.96 3.06
CA PRO A 115 -18.11 -2.66 1.78
C PRO A 115 -19.31 -2.14 0.97
N GLN A 116 -20.43 -1.83 1.63
CA GLN A 116 -21.61 -1.27 0.96
C GLN A 116 -21.31 0.11 0.35
N ARG A 117 -20.58 0.97 1.06
CA ARG A 117 -20.16 2.29 0.54
C ARG A 117 -19.27 2.16 -0.68
N VAL A 118 -18.36 1.19 -0.69
CA VAL A 118 -17.49 0.91 -1.84
C VAL A 118 -18.29 0.47 -3.05
N LEU A 119 -19.30 -0.38 -2.85
CA LEU A 119 -20.20 -0.80 -3.93
C LEU A 119 -20.97 0.38 -4.53
N CYS A 120 -21.33 1.40 -3.74
CA CYS A 120 -21.94 2.62 -4.28
C CYS A 120 -21.05 3.31 -5.32
N TYR A 121 -19.72 3.32 -5.17
CA TYR A 121 -18.84 3.87 -6.19
C TYR A 121 -18.63 2.89 -7.36
N LEU A 122 -18.40 1.62 -7.06
CA LEU A 122 -17.95 0.67 -8.09
C LEU A 122 -19.08 0.08 -8.94
N CYS A 123 -20.32 0.14 -8.47
CA CYS A 123 -21.51 -0.36 -9.16
C CYS A 123 -22.43 0.75 -9.70
N ASP A 124 -22.15 2.02 -9.42
CA ASP A 124 -22.92 3.14 -9.97
C ASP A 124 -22.64 3.31 -11.47
N PRO A 125 -23.66 3.21 -12.35
CA PRO A 125 -23.51 3.44 -13.78
C PRO A 125 -22.98 4.83 -14.16
N ALA A 126 -23.15 5.84 -13.29
CA ALA A 126 -22.61 7.17 -13.49
C ALA A 126 -21.11 7.28 -13.18
N THR A 127 -20.55 6.30 -12.45
CA THR A 127 -19.12 6.30 -12.11
C THR A 127 -18.29 5.92 -13.34
N PRO A 128 -17.18 6.65 -13.62
CA PRO A 128 -16.34 6.34 -14.77
C PRO A 128 -15.88 4.87 -14.81
N PRO A 129 -15.91 4.21 -15.99
CA PRO A 129 -15.52 2.81 -16.12
C PRO A 129 -14.04 2.58 -15.77
N ASN A 130 -13.23 3.64 -15.82
CA ASN A 130 -11.82 3.63 -15.45
C ASN A 130 -11.55 3.93 -13.96
N LEU A 131 -12.52 3.73 -13.05
CA LEU A 131 -12.25 3.74 -11.61
C LEU A 131 -11.49 2.47 -11.20
N ALA A 132 -10.23 2.63 -10.75
CA ALA A 132 -9.38 1.53 -10.30
C ALA A 132 -9.60 1.18 -8.84
N PHE A 133 -9.66 2.18 -7.95
CA PHE A 133 -9.75 1.93 -6.52
C PHE A 133 -10.41 3.06 -5.74
N VAL A 134 -10.93 2.70 -4.56
CA VAL A 134 -11.47 3.61 -3.54
C VAL A 134 -10.53 3.58 -2.34
N GLN A 135 -9.93 4.73 -2.02
CA GLN A 135 -9.00 4.91 -0.91
C GLN A 135 -9.73 5.55 0.28
N PHE A 136 -9.58 4.95 1.46
CA PHE A 136 -10.04 5.53 2.72
C PHE A 136 -8.89 6.25 3.44
N PRO A 137 -9.18 7.23 4.32
CA PRO A 137 -8.15 7.87 5.13
C PRO A 137 -7.47 6.85 6.06
N GLN A 138 -6.16 6.98 6.21
CA GLN A 138 -5.45 6.32 7.31
C GLN A 138 -5.62 7.17 8.56
N LEU A 139 -6.31 6.61 9.54
CA LEU A 139 -6.56 7.23 10.83
C LEU A 139 -5.94 6.36 11.91
N PHE A 140 -5.22 6.98 12.83
CA PHE A 140 -4.49 6.25 13.84
C PHE A 140 -5.07 6.47 15.24
N GLN A 141 -4.91 5.49 16.10
CA GLN A 141 -5.28 5.55 17.51
C GLN A 141 -4.05 5.56 18.42
N GLY A 142 -4.25 5.89 19.70
CA GLY A 142 -3.18 5.88 20.70
C GLY A 142 -2.22 7.07 20.61
N ILE A 143 -2.58 8.12 19.86
CA ILE A 143 -1.81 9.36 19.77
C ILE A 143 -2.05 10.18 21.04
N ASN A 144 -0.97 10.59 21.69
CA ASN A 144 -1.05 11.45 22.87
C ASN A 144 -1.43 12.88 22.50
N THR A 145 -1.87 13.67 23.47
CA THR A 145 -2.33 15.05 23.25
C THR A 145 -1.26 16.00 22.72
N SER A 146 0.01 15.66 22.89
CA SER A 146 1.14 16.50 22.42
C SER A 146 1.54 16.20 20.98
N ASP A 147 1.26 14.99 20.48
CA ASP A 147 1.65 14.44 19.17
C ASP A 147 3.01 14.94 18.65
N ILE A 148 4.06 14.82 19.48
CA ILE A 148 5.37 15.40 19.18
C ILE A 148 6.06 14.78 17.94
N TYR A 149 5.60 13.60 17.51
CA TYR A 149 6.06 12.95 16.29
C TYR A 149 5.19 13.26 15.07
N ASN A 150 4.10 14.02 15.25
CA ASN A 150 3.12 14.34 14.21
C ASN A 150 2.60 13.07 13.51
N ALA A 151 2.29 12.05 14.32
CA ALA A 151 1.96 10.70 13.88
C ALA A 151 0.53 10.59 13.32
N GLU A 152 -0.31 11.63 13.46
CA GLU A 152 -1.60 11.69 12.77
C GLU A 152 -1.45 11.77 11.25
N TYR A 153 -0.34 12.32 10.74
CA TYR A 153 -0.07 12.51 9.31
C TYR A 153 -1.24 13.14 8.51
N LYS A 154 -2.03 14.03 9.15
CA LYS A 154 -3.25 14.64 8.56
C LYS A 154 -3.03 15.23 7.18
N ARG A 155 -1.88 15.88 6.98
CA ARG A 155 -1.51 16.47 5.68
C ARG A 155 -1.48 15.41 4.58
N LEU A 156 -0.84 14.27 4.83
CA LEU A 156 -0.64 13.22 3.85
C LEU A 156 -1.94 12.43 3.60
N PHE A 157 -2.61 11.97 4.66
CA PHE A 157 -3.70 11.00 4.54
C PHE A 157 -5.11 11.60 4.45
N GLN A 158 -5.26 12.91 4.67
CA GLN A 158 -6.56 13.58 4.59
C GLN A 158 -6.51 14.78 3.66
N ILE A 159 -5.68 15.79 3.97
CA ILE A 159 -5.68 17.07 3.25
C ILE A 159 -5.24 16.89 1.79
N ASN A 160 -4.10 16.22 1.57
CA ASN A 160 -3.61 15.96 0.23
C ASN A 160 -4.58 15.04 -0.53
N MET A 161 -5.13 14.01 0.11
CA MET A 161 -6.06 13.09 -0.54
C MET A 161 -7.30 13.79 -1.08
N LEU A 162 -7.90 14.69 -0.30
CA LEU A 162 -9.01 15.52 -0.74
C LEU A 162 -8.64 16.41 -1.94
N GLY A 163 -7.44 17.01 -1.93
CA GLY A 163 -6.97 17.82 -3.05
C GLY A 163 -6.79 17.01 -4.34
N PHE A 164 -6.24 15.80 -4.23
CA PHE A 164 -6.06 14.88 -5.36
C PHE A 164 -7.40 14.36 -5.91
N ASP A 165 -8.40 14.16 -5.03
CA ASP A 165 -9.74 13.70 -5.40
C ASP A 165 -10.46 14.70 -6.32
N GLY A 166 -10.20 16.00 -6.15
CA GLY A 166 -10.69 17.05 -7.05
C GLY A 166 -10.09 17.04 -8.46
N VAL A 167 -9.10 16.20 -8.75
CA VAL A 167 -8.42 16.11 -10.06
C VAL A 167 -8.68 14.76 -10.74
N SER A 168 -7.98 13.70 -10.29
CA SER A 168 -8.07 12.35 -10.87
C SER A 168 -8.23 11.26 -9.81
N GLY A 169 -8.27 11.63 -8.53
CA GLY A 169 -8.38 10.72 -7.40
C GLY A 169 -7.12 10.67 -6.52
N PRO A 170 -7.25 10.22 -5.25
CA PRO A 170 -6.14 10.07 -4.31
C PRO A 170 -5.10 9.03 -4.78
N SER A 171 -3.86 9.18 -4.30
CA SER A 171 -2.85 8.14 -4.46
C SER A 171 -3.13 6.91 -3.58
N TYR A 172 -2.61 5.75 -3.97
CA TYR A 172 -2.64 4.56 -3.12
C TYR A 172 -1.55 4.65 -2.04
N VAL A 173 -1.92 4.43 -0.78
CA VAL A 173 -1.04 4.58 0.38
C VAL A 173 -0.87 3.31 1.22
N GLY A 174 -1.15 2.14 0.64
CA GLY A 174 -0.68 0.87 1.18
C GLY A 174 -1.70 0.07 2.02
N THR A 175 -2.77 0.71 2.49
CA THR A 175 -3.81 0.09 3.33
C THR A 175 -5.16 0.81 3.18
N GLY A 176 -6.25 0.18 3.61
CA GLY A 176 -7.60 0.75 3.56
C GLY A 176 -8.07 1.09 2.14
N CYS A 177 -7.67 0.28 1.16
CA CYS A 177 -7.90 0.55 -0.26
C CYS A 177 -8.60 -0.62 -0.95
N PHE A 178 -9.75 -0.35 -1.57
CA PHE A 178 -10.49 -1.34 -2.35
C PHE A 178 -10.19 -1.16 -3.83
N PHE A 179 -9.52 -2.13 -4.42
CA PHE A 179 -9.23 -2.21 -5.84
C PHE A 179 -10.31 -2.98 -6.59
N ARG A 180 -10.69 -2.49 -7.78
CA ARG A 180 -11.31 -3.29 -8.82
C ARG A 180 -10.23 -4.20 -9.40
N ARG A 181 -10.40 -5.53 -9.33
CA ARG A 181 -9.42 -6.52 -9.78
C ARG A 181 -8.91 -6.25 -11.19
N ARG A 182 -9.80 -5.84 -12.11
CA ARG A 182 -9.48 -5.48 -13.50
C ARG A 182 -8.34 -4.44 -13.61
N SER A 183 -8.20 -3.54 -12.63
CA SER A 183 -7.14 -2.52 -12.63
C SER A 183 -5.73 -3.10 -12.52
N PHE A 184 -5.59 -4.33 -12.00
CA PHE A 184 -4.30 -5.01 -11.98
C PHE A 184 -3.86 -5.55 -13.34
N PHE A 185 -4.74 -5.60 -14.36
CA PHE A 185 -4.47 -6.28 -15.63
C PHE A 185 -4.33 -5.31 -16.82
N GLY A 186 -3.49 -4.28 -16.65
CA GLY A 186 -3.21 -3.27 -17.68
C GLY A 186 -4.09 -2.03 -17.61
N CYS A 187 -4.05 -1.21 -18.65
CA CYS A 187 -4.79 0.06 -18.69
C CYS A 187 -6.31 -0.16 -18.86
N PRO A 188 -7.14 0.87 -18.64
CA PRO A 188 -8.59 0.74 -18.78
C PRO A 188 -9.04 0.29 -20.18
N THR A 189 -8.34 0.75 -21.23
CA THR A 189 -8.70 0.50 -22.64
C THR A 189 -8.09 -0.77 -23.23
N SER A 190 -7.10 -1.38 -22.57
CA SER A 190 -6.44 -2.59 -23.05
C SER A 190 -6.17 -3.55 -21.90
N LEU A 191 -6.81 -4.72 -21.97
CA LEU A 191 -6.58 -5.82 -21.02
C LEU A 191 -5.29 -6.54 -21.40
N ILE A 192 -4.43 -6.76 -20.42
CA ILE A 192 -3.29 -7.68 -20.55
C ILE A 192 -3.73 -9.01 -19.96
N SER A 193 -3.93 -10.01 -20.82
CA SER A 193 -4.30 -11.36 -20.38
C SER A 193 -3.16 -11.98 -19.57
N PRO A 194 -3.46 -12.62 -18.43
CA PRO A 194 -2.47 -13.42 -17.72
C PRO A 194 -2.10 -14.66 -18.54
N GLU A 195 -0.98 -15.29 -18.17
CA GLU A 195 -0.45 -16.48 -18.83
C GLU A 195 -1.37 -17.70 -18.68
N ILE A 196 -2.16 -17.71 -17.61
CA ILE A 196 -3.16 -18.73 -17.30
C ILE A 196 -4.55 -18.08 -17.41
N PRO A 197 -5.41 -18.52 -18.35
CA PRO A 197 -6.74 -17.94 -18.58
C PRO A 197 -7.63 -17.89 -17.34
N GLU A 198 -7.52 -18.88 -16.45
CA GLU A 198 -8.28 -18.99 -15.20
C GLU A 198 -7.95 -17.86 -14.20
N LEU A 199 -6.87 -17.12 -14.42
CA LEU A 199 -6.51 -15.94 -13.61
C LEU A 199 -7.04 -14.63 -14.19
N ALA A 200 -7.72 -14.67 -15.35
CA ALA A 200 -8.28 -13.46 -15.96
C ALA A 200 -9.31 -12.81 -15.01
N PRO A 201 -9.38 -11.48 -14.96
CA PRO A 201 -10.21 -10.78 -13.97
C PRO A 201 -11.72 -11.03 -14.11
N ASP A 202 -12.17 -11.54 -15.25
CA ASP A 202 -13.55 -11.88 -15.62
C ASP A 202 -13.84 -13.39 -15.59
N TYR A 203 -12.84 -14.22 -15.30
CA TYR A 203 -13.03 -15.67 -15.21
C TYR A 203 -13.91 -16.04 -14.01
N VAL A 204 -14.90 -16.91 -14.22
CA VAL A 204 -15.78 -17.39 -13.15
C VAL A 204 -15.25 -18.74 -12.66
N VAL A 205 -14.88 -18.80 -11.38
CA VAL A 205 -14.49 -20.06 -10.74
C VAL A 205 -15.74 -20.87 -10.42
N ASP A 206 -15.91 -22.01 -11.07
CA ASP A 206 -17.09 -22.89 -10.98
C ASP A 206 -16.88 -24.11 -10.06
N LYS A 207 -15.65 -24.34 -9.60
CA LYS A 207 -15.28 -25.47 -8.75
C LYS A 207 -15.13 -25.06 -7.28
N PRO A 208 -15.41 -25.98 -6.33
CA PRO A 208 -15.14 -25.74 -4.92
C PRO A 208 -13.66 -25.42 -4.66
N ILE A 209 -13.42 -24.53 -3.69
CA ILE A 209 -12.06 -24.04 -3.34
C ILE A 209 -11.10 -25.13 -2.86
N GLN A 210 -11.64 -26.23 -2.33
CA GLN A 210 -10.88 -27.39 -1.87
C GLN A 210 -10.71 -28.47 -2.96
N SER A 211 -11.22 -28.26 -4.18
CA SER A 211 -11.04 -29.23 -5.26
C SER A 211 -9.57 -29.36 -5.66
N GLN A 212 -9.13 -30.57 -5.99
CA GLN A 212 -7.73 -30.86 -6.31
C GLN A 212 -7.17 -29.97 -7.42
N SER A 213 -7.99 -29.66 -8.44
CA SER A 213 -7.59 -28.78 -9.54
C SER A 213 -7.39 -27.33 -9.12
N ILE A 214 -8.19 -26.84 -8.17
CA ILE A 214 -8.08 -25.46 -7.67
C ILE A 214 -6.89 -25.33 -6.74
N LEU A 215 -6.69 -26.29 -5.83
CA LEU A 215 -5.53 -26.32 -4.94
C LEU A 215 -4.22 -26.48 -5.70
N SER A 216 -4.17 -27.35 -6.72
CA SER A 216 -2.96 -27.53 -7.53
C SER A 216 -2.60 -26.26 -8.31
N LEU A 217 -3.60 -25.58 -8.89
CA LEU A 217 -3.40 -24.29 -9.54
C LEU A 217 -2.95 -23.22 -8.54
N ALA A 218 -3.58 -23.13 -7.37
CA ALA A 218 -3.21 -22.20 -6.31
C ALA A 218 -1.75 -22.37 -5.87
N HIS A 219 -1.29 -23.61 -5.65
CA HIS A 219 0.10 -23.90 -5.34
C HIS A 219 1.05 -23.52 -6.48
N ARG A 220 0.67 -23.81 -7.73
CA ARG A 220 1.47 -23.44 -8.91
C ARG A 220 1.67 -21.92 -9.03
N VAL A 221 0.61 -21.13 -8.83
CA VAL A 221 0.68 -19.67 -8.97
C VAL A 221 1.29 -18.95 -7.76
N ALA A 222 1.39 -19.65 -6.62
CA ALA A 222 2.12 -19.21 -5.44
C ALA A 222 3.65 -19.47 -5.51
N GLY A 223 4.13 -20.12 -6.58
CA GLY A 223 5.53 -20.47 -6.78
C GLY A 223 6.44 -19.26 -6.99
N CYS A 224 7.70 -19.36 -6.56
CA CYS A 224 8.64 -18.24 -6.60
C CYS A 224 9.15 -17.92 -8.01
N ASN A 225 9.10 -18.90 -8.90
CA ASN A 225 9.48 -18.77 -10.31
C ASN A 225 8.30 -18.41 -11.22
N TYR A 226 7.06 -18.35 -10.71
CA TYR A 226 5.87 -18.09 -11.52
C TYR A 226 6.00 -16.79 -12.32
N GLU A 227 6.59 -15.76 -11.71
CA GLU A 227 6.67 -14.42 -12.30
C GLU A 227 7.78 -14.30 -13.37
N ASN A 228 8.61 -15.32 -13.54
CA ASN A 228 9.69 -15.30 -14.53
C ASN A 228 9.13 -15.20 -15.95
N GLN A 229 9.62 -14.21 -16.72
CA GLN A 229 9.20 -13.96 -18.09
C GLN A 229 7.70 -13.61 -18.24
N THR A 230 7.07 -13.18 -17.15
CA THR A 230 5.68 -12.72 -17.14
C THR A 230 5.60 -11.19 -17.08
N ASN A 231 4.37 -10.66 -17.18
CA ASN A 231 4.11 -9.24 -16.97
C ASN A 231 3.87 -8.86 -15.49
N TRP A 232 3.89 -9.81 -14.55
CA TRP A 232 3.69 -9.54 -13.12
C TRP A 232 4.75 -8.61 -12.56
N GLY A 233 4.33 -7.66 -11.71
CA GLY A 233 5.23 -6.66 -11.13
C GLY A 233 5.57 -5.51 -12.08
N SER A 234 5.50 -5.70 -13.40
CA SER A 234 5.87 -4.66 -14.38
C SER A 234 4.65 -3.98 -15.02
N LYS A 235 3.69 -4.78 -15.49
CA LYS A 235 2.43 -4.34 -16.13
C LYS A 235 1.18 -5.02 -15.56
N ILE A 236 1.33 -6.14 -14.84
CA ILE A 236 0.24 -6.81 -14.11
C ILE A 236 0.51 -6.74 -12.60
N GLY A 237 -0.54 -6.58 -11.80
CA GLY A 237 -0.47 -6.54 -10.33
C GLY A 237 0.11 -5.25 -9.77
N LEU A 238 0.50 -5.30 -8.49
CA LEU A 238 1.28 -4.26 -7.81
C LEU A 238 2.63 -4.09 -8.50
N ARG A 239 3.08 -2.85 -8.64
CA ARG A 239 4.27 -2.49 -9.42
C ARG A 239 5.55 -2.63 -8.58
N TYR A 240 6.55 -3.30 -9.13
CA TYR A 240 7.88 -3.44 -8.54
C TYR A 240 8.81 -2.31 -8.97
N GLY A 241 9.83 -2.05 -8.15
CA GLY A 241 10.93 -1.13 -8.48
C GLY A 241 11.08 0.06 -7.55
N SER A 242 10.37 0.09 -6.42
CA SER A 242 10.58 1.08 -5.36
C SER A 242 10.25 0.47 -4.00
N LEU A 243 10.87 0.98 -2.93
CA LEU A 243 10.51 0.67 -1.54
C LEU A 243 9.14 1.23 -1.11
N VAL A 244 8.53 2.11 -1.91
CA VAL A 244 7.16 2.61 -1.73
C VAL A 244 6.28 2.06 -2.86
N GLU A 245 6.06 0.74 -2.84
CA GLU A 245 5.29 0.06 -3.89
C GLU A 245 3.86 0.55 -3.99
N ASP A 246 3.32 1.06 -2.89
CA ASP A 246 1.99 1.62 -2.78
C ASP A 246 1.85 2.90 -3.63
N TYR A 247 2.65 3.92 -3.29
CA TYR A 247 2.75 5.16 -4.02
C TYR A 247 3.06 4.89 -5.49
N TYR A 248 4.04 4.02 -5.75
CA TYR A 248 4.46 3.71 -7.12
C TYR A 248 3.38 2.98 -7.93
N THR A 249 2.63 2.06 -7.31
CA THR A 249 1.51 1.39 -7.99
C THR A 249 0.38 2.39 -8.30
N GLY A 250 -0.03 3.20 -7.33
CA GLY A 250 -1.08 4.21 -7.55
C GLY A 250 -0.70 5.20 -8.65
N PHE A 251 0.52 5.71 -8.61
CA PHE A 251 1.09 6.58 -9.63
C PHE A 251 1.06 5.93 -11.02
N ARG A 252 1.51 4.68 -11.14
CA ARG A 252 1.54 3.96 -12.42
C ARG A 252 0.14 3.69 -12.96
N LEU A 253 -0.82 3.34 -12.12
CA LEU A 253 -2.22 3.17 -12.53
C LEU A 253 -2.80 4.47 -13.09
N HIS A 254 -2.56 5.60 -12.41
CA HIS A 254 -3.01 6.90 -12.91
C HIS A 254 -2.32 7.29 -14.23
N CYS A 255 -1.03 7.03 -14.39
CA CYS A 255 -0.32 7.19 -15.67
C CYS A 255 -0.89 6.32 -16.80
N GLU A 256 -1.46 5.16 -16.45
CA GLU A 256 -2.11 4.23 -17.38
C GLU A 256 -3.57 4.65 -17.68
N GLY A 257 -4.05 5.74 -17.09
CA GLY A 257 -5.38 6.33 -17.35
C GLY A 257 -6.48 5.87 -16.39
N TRP A 258 -6.14 5.13 -15.34
CA TRP A 258 -7.07 4.83 -14.26
C TRP A 258 -7.32 6.08 -13.40
N LYS A 259 -8.51 6.14 -12.79
CA LYS A 259 -8.89 7.11 -11.75
C LYS A 259 -9.04 6.41 -10.41
N SER A 260 -9.07 7.18 -9.33
CA SER A 260 -9.41 6.71 -7.99
C SER A 260 -10.40 7.65 -7.32
N VAL A 261 -10.96 7.24 -6.18
CA VAL A 261 -11.85 8.07 -5.37
C VAL A 261 -11.41 8.04 -3.91
N PHE A 262 -11.49 9.18 -3.23
CA PHE A 262 -11.29 9.29 -1.80
C PHE A 262 -12.63 9.21 -1.06
N CYS A 263 -12.81 8.18 -0.22
CA CYS A 263 -14.01 8.04 0.60
C CYS A 263 -13.67 8.35 2.07
N ASN A 264 -14.18 9.47 2.58
CA ASN A 264 -14.00 9.90 3.97
C ASN A 264 -15.35 9.94 4.72
N PRO A 265 -15.87 8.77 5.15
CA PRO A 265 -17.12 8.72 5.92
C PRO A 265 -16.95 9.31 7.32
N GLU A 266 -18.03 9.86 7.90
CA GLU A 266 -18.05 10.40 9.27
C GLU A 266 -17.57 9.40 10.31
N ARG A 267 -17.98 8.13 10.18
CA ARG A 267 -17.42 7.02 10.96
C ARG A 267 -16.19 6.50 10.22
N PRO A 268 -14.98 6.57 10.81
CA PRO A 268 -13.77 5.99 10.24
C PRO A 268 -13.98 4.55 9.77
N ALA A 269 -13.63 4.27 8.52
CA ALA A 269 -13.73 2.91 7.97
C ALA A 269 -12.67 1.98 8.59
N PHE A 270 -11.47 2.50 8.81
CA PHE A 270 -10.32 1.75 9.33
C PHE A 270 -9.58 2.55 10.40
N PHE A 271 -8.96 1.85 11.36
CA PHE A 271 -8.06 2.42 12.36
C PHE A 271 -6.73 1.67 12.38
N GLY A 272 -5.63 2.42 12.33
CA GLY A 272 -4.27 1.92 12.46
C GLY A 272 -3.64 2.23 13.83
N ASP A 273 -2.58 1.50 14.17
CA ASP A 273 -1.73 1.83 15.31
C ASP A 273 -0.55 2.73 14.87
N VAL A 274 -0.17 3.70 15.71
CA VAL A 274 1.01 4.55 15.42
C VAL A 274 2.32 3.88 15.86
N PRO A 275 3.45 4.19 15.21
CA PRO A 275 4.76 3.90 15.77
C PRO A 275 4.89 4.55 17.16
N THR A 276 5.20 3.76 18.17
CA THR A 276 5.35 4.24 19.56
C THR A 276 6.75 4.78 19.85
N GLY A 277 7.75 4.34 19.09
CA GLY A 277 9.15 4.73 19.25
C GLY A 277 9.64 5.74 18.21
N PHE A 278 10.53 6.64 18.63
CA PHE A 278 11.20 7.60 17.74
C PHE A 278 12.00 6.90 16.63
N ILE A 279 12.72 5.81 16.98
CA ILE A 279 13.53 5.05 16.02
C ILE A 279 12.66 4.41 14.93
N ASP A 280 11.48 3.90 15.29
CA ASP A 280 10.54 3.32 14.33
C ASP A 280 9.97 4.38 13.39
N ALA A 281 9.60 5.55 13.93
CA ALA A 281 9.17 6.69 13.13
C ALA A 281 10.28 7.15 12.16
N LEU A 282 11.53 7.27 12.62
CA LEU A 282 12.66 7.62 11.75
C LEU A 282 12.92 6.57 10.66
N ASN A 283 12.86 5.28 11.01
CA ASN A 283 13.05 4.20 10.05
C ASN A 283 11.94 4.18 8.99
N GLN A 284 10.69 4.48 9.38
CA GLN A 284 9.59 4.66 8.44
C GLN A 284 9.86 5.82 7.47
N GLN A 285 10.19 7.01 8.00
CA GLN A 285 10.50 8.19 7.19
C GLN A 285 11.68 7.96 6.25
N LYS A 286 12.72 7.27 6.72
CA LYS A 286 13.88 6.89 5.90
C LYS A 286 13.47 5.99 4.73
N ARG A 287 12.64 4.96 4.97
CA ARG A 287 12.15 4.07 3.89
C ARG A 287 11.33 4.84 2.87
N TRP A 288 10.43 5.71 3.33
CA TRP A 288 9.65 6.58 2.43
C TRP A 288 10.57 7.50 1.62
N ALA A 289 11.55 8.13 2.25
CA ALA A 289 12.48 9.03 1.57
C ALA A 289 13.27 8.31 0.47
N VAL A 290 13.84 7.14 0.77
CA VAL A 290 14.58 6.35 -0.22
C VAL A 290 13.66 5.93 -1.36
N GLY A 291 12.50 5.35 -1.04
CA GLY A 291 11.56 4.87 -2.06
C GLY A 291 11.05 5.98 -2.98
N LEU A 292 10.68 7.13 -2.41
CA LEU A 292 10.19 8.28 -3.17
C LEU A 292 11.27 8.81 -4.13
N LEU A 293 12.53 8.86 -3.69
CA LEU A 293 13.65 9.24 -4.56
C LEU A 293 13.94 8.20 -5.65
N GLU A 294 13.78 6.90 -5.37
CA GLU A 294 13.84 5.86 -6.41
C GLU A 294 12.81 6.14 -7.51
N VAL A 295 11.57 6.51 -7.16
CA VAL A 295 10.56 6.89 -8.16
C VAL A 295 10.93 8.20 -8.86
N ALA A 296 11.36 9.22 -8.11
CA ALA A 296 11.71 10.55 -8.62
C ALA A 296 12.76 10.50 -9.72
N PHE A 297 13.77 9.64 -9.58
CA PHE A 297 14.87 9.46 -10.54
C PHE A 297 14.72 8.23 -11.44
N SER A 298 13.56 7.56 -11.41
CA SER A 298 13.27 6.44 -12.33
C SER A 298 12.93 6.93 -13.74
N LYS A 299 12.90 5.98 -14.69
CA LYS A 299 12.36 6.21 -16.04
C LYS A 299 10.88 6.63 -16.06
N TYR A 300 10.16 6.40 -14.96
CA TYR A 300 8.78 6.81 -14.76
C TYR A 300 8.68 8.00 -13.79
N SER A 301 9.65 8.91 -13.80
CA SER A 301 9.62 10.09 -12.93
C SER A 301 8.29 10.86 -13.04
N PRO A 302 7.64 11.24 -11.93
CA PRO A 302 6.40 12.01 -11.97
C PRO A 302 6.57 13.38 -12.64
N ALA A 303 7.74 14.00 -12.52
CA ALA A 303 8.01 15.33 -13.09
C ALA A 303 8.12 15.32 -14.63
N THR A 304 8.43 14.18 -15.24
CA THR A 304 8.54 14.04 -16.70
C THR A 304 7.45 13.12 -17.25
N TYR A 305 7.57 11.82 -16.99
CA TYR A 305 6.62 10.80 -17.45
C TYR A 305 5.21 11.05 -16.88
N GLY A 306 5.12 11.38 -15.58
CA GLY A 306 3.84 11.66 -14.92
C GLY A 306 3.12 12.88 -15.50
N VAL A 307 3.81 14.02 -15.59
CA VAL A 307 3.27 15.26 -16.20
C VAL A 307 2.83 15.02 -17.65
N ARG A 308 3.61 14.27 -18.43
CA ARG A 308 3.28 13.96 -19.82
C ARG A 308 2.02 13.08 -19.96
N THR A 309 1.78 12.17 -19.02
CA THR A 309 0.70 11.17 -19.12
C THR A 309 -0.60 11.60 -18.44
N MET A 310 -0.51 12.30 -17.30
CA MET A 310 -1.67 12.69 -16.49
C MET A 310 -1.96 14.20 -16.53
N GLY A 311 -1.11 14.98 -17.19
CA GLY A 311 -1.16 16.44 -17.19
C GLY A 311 -0.42 17.06 -16.00
N PRO A 312 -0.20 18.40 -16.05
CA PRO A 312 0.69 19.09 -15.12
C PRO A 312 0.19 19.07 -13.67
N LEU A 313 -1.12 19.24 -13.42
CA LEU A 313 -1.64 19.30 -12.05
C LEU A 313 -1.40 17.99 -11.29
N MET A 314 -1.81 16.86 -11.88
CA MET A 314 -1.64 15.55 -11.27
C MET A 314 -0.17 15.12 -11.23
N GLY A 315 0.55 15.33 -12.33
CA GLY A 315 1.98 15.01 -12.41
C GLY A 315 2.83 15.77 -11.39
N LEU A 316 2.57 17.07 -11.20
CA LEU A 316 3.26 17.88 -10.19
C LEU A 316 2.82 17.54 -8.76
N GLY A 317 1.56 17.14 -8.55
CA GLY A 317 1.11 16.62 -7.25
C GLY A 317 1.91 15.39 -6.82
N TYR A 318 2.05 14.40 -7.72
CA TYR A 318 2.92 13.25 -7.48
C TYR A 318 4.40 13.68 -7.36
N ALA A 319 4.89 14.57 -8.21
CA ALA A 319 6.27 15.04 -8.13
C ALA A 319 6.57 15.72 -6.78
N GLN A 320 5.63 16.49 -6.23
CA GLN A 320 5.81 17.11 -4.92
C GLN A 320 6.10 16.07 -3.83
N ALA A 321 5.39 14.94 -3.83
CA ALA A 321 5.65 13.83 -2.91
C ALA A 321 6.99 13.14 -3.22
N ALA A 322 7.25 12.79 -4.48
CA ALA A 322 8.48 12.09 -4.88
C ALA A 322 9.76 12.88 -4.57
N PHE A 323 9.73 14.20 -4.75
CA PHE A 323 10.88 15.09 -4.51
C PHE A 323 10.90 15.69 -3.09
N TRP A 324 9.91 15.39 -2.25
CA TRP A 324 9.88 15.85 -0.85
C TRP A 324 11.20 15.61 -0.09
N PRO A 325 11.88 14.45 -0.21
CA PRO A 325 13.12 14.22 0.53
C PRO A 325 14.26 15.19 0.20
N ILE A 326 14.27 15.77 -1.02
CA ILE A 326 15.30 16.74 -1.43
C ILE A 326 15.24 18.02 -0.62
N TRP A 327 14.08 18.36 -0.02
CA TRP A 327 13.95 19.51 0.87
C TRP A 327 14.89 19.48 2.07
N SER A 328 15.38 18.29 2.46
CA SER A 328 16.42 18.17 3.48
C SER A 328 17.67 19.00 3.17
N ILE A 329 18.04 19.16 1.89
CA ILE A 329 19.23 19.92 1.47
C ILE A 329 19.05 21.43 1.74
N PRO A 330 18.08 22.16 1.13
CA PRO A 330 17.92 23.58 1.38
C PRO A 330 17.55 23.88 2.84
N ILE A 331 16.79 23.00 3.51
CA ILE A 331 16.48 23.16 4.93
C ILE A 331 17.75 23.08 5.77
N THR A 332 18.61 22.09 5.54
CA THR A 332 19.88 21.96 6.26
C THR A 332 20.78 23.17 5.99
N THR A 333 20.92 23.57 4.72
CA THR A 333 21.70 24.77 4.37
C THR A 333 21.17 26.00 5.09
N TYR A 334 19.85 26.24 5.07
CA TYR A 334 19.24 27.37 5.76
C TYR A 334 19.36 27.29 7.29
N ALA A 335 19.39 26.08 7.85
CA ALA A 335 19.52 25.86 9.28
C ALA A 335 20.94 26.07 9.84
N PHE A 336 21.98 26.07 8.99
CA PHE A 336 23.37 26.28 9.39
C PHE A 336 23.97 27.59 8.89
N LEU A 337 23.51 28.10 7.73
CA LEU A 337 24.08 29.29 7.11
C LEU A 337 24.03 30.54 8.03
N PRO A 338 22.93 30.87 8.73
CA PRO A 338 22.87 31.97 9.70
C PRO A 338 23.88 31.87 10.84
N GLN A 339 24.06 30.67 11.40
CA GLN A 339 24.93 30.40 12.54
C GLN A 339 26.39 30.50 12.12
N LEU A 340 26.74 29.94 10.95
CA LEU A 340 28.07 30.09 10.38
C LEU A 340 28.38 31.56 10.06
N ALA A 341 27.44 32.30 9.47
CA ALA A 341 27.62 33.72 9.20
C ALA A 341 27.81 34.54 10.48
N LEU A 342 27.06 34.22 11.54
CA LEU A 342 27.19 34.85 12.86
C LEU A 342 28.57 34.59 13.48
N LEU A 343 29.02 33.33 13.48
CA LEU A 343 30.33 32.93 14.02
C LEU A 343 31.48 33.62 13.27
N ASN A 344 31.35 33.75 11.95
CA ASN A 344 32.36 34.37 11.09
C ASN A 344 32.21 35.89 10.94
N LYS A 345 31.21 36.51 11.58
CA LYS A 345 30.89 37.95 11.48
C LYS A 345 30.68 38.43 10.04
N VAL A 346 30.14 37.58 9.18
CA VAL A 346 29.82 37.89 7.78
C VAL A 346 28.33 38.18 7.64
N TYR A 347 27.98 39.16 6.80
CA TYR A 347 26.57 39.44 6.48
C TYR A 347 26.11 38.54 5.32
N ILE A 348 25.02 37.80 5.52
CA ILE A 348 24.42 36.95 4.47
C ILE A 348 23.79 37.79 3.36
N PHE A 349 23.12 38.87 3.76
CA PHE A 349 22.46 39.79 2.84
C PHE A 349 23.24 41.10 2.77
N PRO A 350 23.32 41.75 1.59
CA PRO A 350 23.96 43.05 1.47
C PRO A 350 23.27 44.06 2.39
N LYS A 351 24.06 44.90 3.06
CA LYS A 351 23.52 46.03 3.82
C LYS A 351 22.77 46.95 2.87
N GLY A 352 21.48 47.18 3.11
CA GLY A 352 20.71 48.15 2.35
C GLY A 352 21.40 49.51 2.37
N ARG A 353 21.67 50.09 1.19
CA ARG A 353 22.06 51.49 1.09
C ARG A 353 20.85 52.31 1.51
N ASN A 354 20.84 52.82 2.75
CA ASN A 354 20.04 53.99 3.07
C ASN A 354 20.54 55.12 2.15
N ARG A 355 19.82 55.38 1.05
CA ARG A 355 19.92 56.69 0.39
C ARG A 355 19.51 57.68 1.47
N LYS A 356 20.48 58.39 2.04
CA LYS A 356 20.22 59.62 2.79
C LYS A 356 19.35 60.48 1.88
N LEU A 357 18.06 60.60 2.17
CA LEU A 357 17.27 61.72 1.69
C LEU A 357 18.02 62.96 2.16
N GLN A 358 18.74 63.61 1.24
CA GLN A 358 19.20 64.98 1.45
C GLN A 358 17.93 65.81 1.55
N ILE A 359 17.43 66.00 2.77
CA ILE A 359 16.52 67.08 3.08
C ILE A 359 17.36 68.33 2.91
N ASN A 360 17.12 69.06 1.81
CA ASN A 360 17.67 70.39 1.55
C ASN A 360 17.30 71.32 2.71
N GLN A 361 18.17 71.46 3.70
CA GLN A 361 18.20 72.63 4.56
C GLN A 361 18.97 73.72 3.81
N GLY A 362 18.24 74.55 3.07
CA GLY A 362 18.84 75.59 2.22
C GLY A 362 17.85 76.63 1.74
N ALA A 363 16.91 77.06 2.59
CA ALA A 363 16.25 78.34 2.43
C ALA A 363 16.78 79.26 3.54
N LYS A 364 17.79 80.07 3.21
CA LYS A 364 18.13 81.27 3.97
C LYS A 364 17.23 82.40 3.48
N ILE A 365 16.74 83.15 4.46
CA ILE A 365 15.94 84.38 4.40
C ILE A 365 16.54 85.39 3.43
#